data_AF-A0A6L5XEQ5-F1
#
_entry.id   AF-A0A6L5XEQ5-F1
#
_cell.length_a   1.000
_cell.length_b   1.000
_cell.length_c   1.000
_cell.angle_alpha   90.00
_cell.angle_beta   90.00
_cell.angle_gamma   90.00
#
_symmetry.space_group_name_H-M   'P 1'
#
loop_
_entity.id
_entity.type
_entity.pdbx_description
1 polymer ?
#
loop_
_entity_poly.entity_id
_entity_poly.type
_entity_poly.pdbx_seq_one_letter_code
_entity_poly.pdbx_strand_id
1 'polypeptide(L)'
;MIEIDDGSDMLDVWAVADSIATVAQAVCPSGVWELRYCGGGTFVLELNAHLGNEQGCAACAQFYQQADYEGEGEHGSRFAITAQLD
;
A
#
# COMPACT_ATOMS: atom_id res chain seq x y z
N MET A 1 15.42 28.13 6.10
CA MET A 1 14.47 28.28 4.98
C MET A 1 14.84 27.19 4.01
N ILE A 2 14.15 26.05 4.08
CA ILE A 2 14.36 24.94 3.16
C ILE A 2 13.41 25.25 2.01
N GLU A 3 13.97 25.59 0.85
CA GLU A 3 13.20 25.62 -0.39
C GLU A 3 12.85 24.18 -0.71
N ILE A 4 11.58 23.82 -0.48
CA ILE A 4 11.03 22.56 -0.95
C ILE A 4 10.70 22.81 -2.41
N ASP A 5 11.61 22.36 -3.27
CA ASP A 5 11.33 22.14 -4.68
C ASP A 5 10.28 21.02 -4.76
N ASP A 6 9.18 21.32 -5.44
CA ASP A 6 8.06 20.44 -5.77
C ASP A 6 7.13 19.96 -4.63
N GLY A 7 6.06 20.72 -4.41
CA GLY A 7 4.91 20.30 -3.59
C GLY A 7 3.89 19.42 -4.32
N SER A 8 4.11 19.11 -5.61
CA SER A 8 3.23 18.28 -6.44
C SER A 8 3.43 16.79 -6.12
N ASP A 9 4.69 16.34 -6.12
CA ASP A 9 5.08 14.95 -5.83
C ASP A 9 4.48 14.42 -4.50
N MET A 10 4.43 15.28 -3.47
CA MET A 10 3.89 14.89 -2.16
C MET A 10 2.37 14.68 -2.21
N LEU A 11 1.63 15.49 -2.98
CA LEU A 11 0.17 15.35 -3.08
C LEU A 11 -0.20 14.04 -3.76
N ASP A 12 0.57 13.62 -4.76
CA ASP A 12 0.34 12.36 -5.47
C ASP A 12 0.65 11.14 -4.58
N VAL A 13 1.71 11.20 -3.77
CA VAL A 13 2.00 10.16 -2.77
C VAL A 13 0.84 10.00 -1.77
N TRP A 14 0.31 11.12 -1.26
CA TRP A 14 -0.81 11.08 -0.30
C TRP A 14 -2.09 10.55 -0.95
N ALA A 15 -2.41 10.96 -2.18
CA ALA A 15 -3.58 10.48 -2.90
C ALA A 15 -3.51 8.97 -3.18
N VAL A 16 -2.33 8.48 -3.58
CA VAL A 16 -2.10 7.04 -3.77
C VAL A 16 -2.20 6.28 -2.45
N ALA A 17 -1.61 6.80 -1.36
CA ALA A 17 -1.69 6.16 -0.05
C ALA A 17 -3.14 6.04 0.45
N ASP A 18 -3.98 7.07 0.25
CA ASP A 18 -5.40 7.06 0.62
C ASP A 18 -6.19 6.01 -0.20
N SER A 19 -5.89 5.93 -1.50
CA SER A 19 -6.46 4.91 -2.39
C SER A 19 -6.12 3.49 -1.91
N ILE A 20 -4.84 3.23 -1.58
CA ILE A 20 -4.38 1.95 -1.04
C ILE A 20 -5.09 1.63 0.28
N ALA A 21 -5.15 2.59 1.21
CA ALA A 21 -5.78 2.40 2.52
C ALA A 21 -7.29 2.11 2.41
N THR A 22 -7.98 2.74 1.46
CA THR A 22 -9.40 2.49 1.18
C THR A 22 -9.63 1.06 0.71
N VAL A 23 -8.83 0.59 -0.26
CA VAL A 23 -8.90 -0.80 -0.74
C VAL A 23 -8.56 -1.78 0.38
N ALA A 24 -7.49 -1.52 1.13
CA ALA A 24 -7.05 -2.37 2.22
C ALA A 24 -8.13 -2.55 3.30
N GLN A 25 -8.85 -1.48 3.65
CA GLN A 25 -9.99 -1.54 4.59
C GLN A 25 -11.16 -2.35 4.03
N ALA A 26 -11.42 -2.29 2.72
CA ALA A 26 -12.48 -3.06 2.09
C ALA A 26 -12.15 -4.57 2.03
N VAL A 27 -10.88 -4.91 1.78
CA VAL A 27 -10.40 -6.30 1.72
C VAL A 27 -10.23 -6.89 3.11
N CYS A 28 -9.83 -6.08 4.09
CA CYS A 28 -9.47 -6.52 5.43
C CYS A 28 -10.17 -5.67 6.51
N PRO A 29 -11.29 -6.14 7.07
CA PRO A 29 -12.00 -5.42 8.14
C PRO A 29 -11.18 -5.35 9.44
N SER A 30 -10.17 -6.21 9.61
CA SER A 30 -9.22 -6.18 10.73
C SER A 30 -8.29 -4.97 10.70
N GLY A 31 -8.25 -4.24 9.57
CA GLY A 31 -7.53 -2.99 9.41
C GLY A 31 -6.07 -3.13 8.96
N VAL A 32 -5.49 -1.99 8.64
CA VAL A 32 -4.09 -1.83 8.23
C VAL A 32 -3.20 -1.70 9.47
N TRP A 33 -2.09 -2.44 9.51
CA TRP A 33 -1.04 -2.27 10.51
C TRP A 33 -0.12 -1.12 10.12
N GLU A 34 0.44 -1.19 8.92
CA GLU A 34 1.36 -0.18 8.39
C GLU A 34 1.07 0.08 6.91
N LEU A 35 1.15 1.34 6.51
CA LEU A 35 1.30 1.74 5.12
C LEU A 35 2.46 2.74 5.03
N ARG A 36 3.53 2.35 4.33
CA ARG A 36 4.77 3.11 4.25
C ARG A 36 5.14 3.38 2.81
N TYR A 37 5.45 4.63 2.48
CA TYR A 37 6.08 4.99 1.21
C TYR A 37 7.59 4.75 1.29
N CYS A 38 8.13 4.00 0.32
CA CYS A 38 9.54 3.63 0.25
C CYS A 38 10.34 4.43 -0.80
N GLY A 39 9.70 5.37 -1.50
CA GLY A 39 10.31 6.10 -2.61
C GLY A 39 10.08 5.42 -3.97
N GLY A 40 10.28 6.17 -5.06
CA GLY A 40 10.18 5.66 -6.42
C GLY A 40 8.81 5.04 -6.76
N GLY A 41 7.72 5.59 -6.21
CA GLY A 41 6.37 5.07 -6.42
C GLY A 41 6.04 3.77 -5.68
N THR A 42 6.94 3.28 -4.82
CA THR A 42 6.73 2.02 -4.10
C THR A 42 6.17 2.25 -2.70
N PHE A 43 5.15 1.48 -2.34
CA PHE A 43 4.53 1.43 -1.03
C PHE A 43 4.61 0.01 -0.47
N VAL A 44 4.81 -0.10 0.84
CA VAL A 44 4.68 -1.34 1.59
C VAL A 44 3.44 -1.24 2.45
N LEU A 45 2.54 -2.21 2.31
CA LEU A 45 1.33 -2.35 3.10
C LEU A 45 1.44 -3.62 3.95
N GLU A 46 1.22 -3.50 5.25
CA GLU A 46 1.07 -4.63 6.17
C GLU A 46 -0.31 -4.56 6.83
N LEU A 47 -1.04 -5.66 6.80
CA LEU A 47 -2.35 -5.79 7.42
C LEU A 47 -2.24 -6.39 8.82
N ASN A 48 -3.25 -6.16 9.66
CA ASN A 48 -3.39 -6.89 10.94
C ASN A 48 -3.94 -8.32 10.75
N ALA A 49 -4.24 -8.73 9.51
CA ALA A 49 -4.79 -10.04 9.20
C ALA A 49 -3.76 -10.92 8.51
N HIS A 50 -3.78 -12.20 8.86
CA HIS A 50 -2.99 -13.25 8.25
C HIS A 50 -3.81 -13.90 7.12
N LEU A 51 -3.45 -13.61 5.87
CA LEU A 51 -4.08 -14.14 4.68
C LEU A 51 -3.28 -15.32 4.13
N GLY A 52 -3.97 -16.40 3.76
CA GLY A 52 -3.35 -17.48 3.00
C GLY A 52 -2.90 -17.00 1.61
N ASN A 53 -2.00 -17.74 0.96
CA ASN A 53 -1.44 -17.37 -0.35
C ASN A 53 -2.53 -17.06 -1.40
N GLU A 54 -3.57 -17.88 -1.49
CA GLU A 54 -4.68 -17.66 -2.44
C GLU A 54 -5.48 -16.38 -2.12
N GLN A 55 -5.69 -16.07 -0.83
CA GLN A 55 -6.40 -14.88 -0.39
C GLN A 55 -5.56 -13.61 -0.62
N GLY A 56 -4.26 -13.67 -0.33
CA GLY A 56 -3.32 -12.59 -0.61
C GLY A 56 -3.24 -12.27 -2.10
N CYS A 57 -3.08 -13.29 -2.96
CA CYS A 57 -3.11 -13.07 -4.40
C CYS A 57 -4.45 -12.53 -4.91
N ALA A 58 -5.58 -12.97 -4.35
CA ALA A 58 -6.90 -12.42 -4.69
C ALA A 58 -7.06 -10.96 -4.24
N ALA A 59 -6.47 -10.60 -3.10
CA ALA A 59 -6.44 -9.22 -2.58
C ALA A 59 -5.64 -8.29 -3.49
N CYS A 60 -4.53 -8.74 -4.07
CA CYS A 60 -3.74 -7.97 -5.03
C CYS A 60 -4.59 -7.42 -6.18
N ALA A 61 -5.55 -8.21 -6.68
CA ALA A 61 -6.42 -7.82 -7.79
C ALA A 61 -7.44 -6.71 -7.43
N GLN A 62 -7.56 -6.33 -6.16
CA GLN A 62 -8.45 -5.25 -5.72
C GLN A 62 -7.76 -3.87 -5.73
N PHE A 63 -6.43 -3.83 -5.72
CA PHE A 63 -5.69 -2.57 -5.79
C PHE A 63 -5.71 -2.00 -7.21
N TYR A 64 -5.82 -0.69 -7.31
CA TYR A 64 -5.73 0.02 -8.60
C TYR A 64 -4.29 0.07 -9.13
N GLN A 65 -3.33 0.01 -8.21
CA GLN A 65 -1.90 -0.04 -8.47
C GLN A 65 -1.45 -1.49 -8.70
N GLN A 66 -0.26 -1.67 -9.25
CA GLN A 66 0.34 -3.01 -9.29
C GLN A 66 0.65 -3.44 -7.85
N ALA A 67 0.07 -4.55 -7.42
CA ALA A 67 0.26 -5.08 -6.08
C ALA A 67 0.74 -6.54 -6.14
N ASP A 68 1.73 -6.85 -5.33
CA ASP A 68 2.34 -8.17 -5.19
C ASP A 68 2.22 -8.63 -3.74
N TYR A 69 1.72 -9.85 -3.52
CA TYR A 69 1.64 -10.43 -2.19
C TYR A 69 3.00 -11.00 -1.80
N GLU A 70 3.61 -10.47 -0.74
CA GLU A 70 4.94 -10.88 -0.28
C GLU A 70 4.89 -12.00 0.78
N GLY A 71 3.69 -12.34 1.27
CA GLY A 71 3.50 -13.32 2.33
C GLY A 71 3.25 -12.68 3.70
N GLU A 72 3.73 -13.33 4.75
CA GLU A 72 3.61 -12.86 6.14
C GLU A 72 4.70 -11.83 6.48
N GLY A 73 4.28 -10.69 7.02
CA GLY A 73 5.11 -9.70 7.71
C GLY A 73 5.19 -9.97 9.23
N GLU A 74 5.44 -8.93 10.02
CA GLU A 74 5.59 -9.07 11.48
C GLU A 74 4.24 -9.21 12.21
N HIS A 75 3.18 -8.56 11.69
CA HIS A 75 1.85 -8.46 12.31
C HIS A 75 0.74 -9.08 11.46
N GLY A 76 1.03 -9.39 10.20
CA GLY A 76 0.08 -10.02 9.29
C GLY A 76 0.56 -9.95 7.84
N SER A 77 -0.36 -10.07 6.91
CA SER A 77 -0.07 -10.15 5.48
C SER A 77 0.52 -8.86 4.92
N ARG A 78 1.57 -9.01 4.12
CA ARG A 78 2.35 -7.93 3.54
C ARG A 78 2.23 -7.88 2.02
N PHE A 79 2.17 -6.67 1.49
CA PHE A 79 2.07 -6.38 0.07
C PHE A 79 3.09 -5.32 -0.32
N ALA A 80 3.69 -5.52 -1.49
CA ALA A 80 4.44 -4.48 -2.20
C ALA A 80 3.53 -3.88 -3.26
N ILE A 81 3.40 -2.56 -3.28
CA ILE A 81 2.50 -1.84 -4.18
C ILE A 81 3.29 -0.80 -4.95
N THR A 82 3.25 -0.86 -6.28
CA THR A 82 3.94 0.08 -7.17
C THR A 82 2.93 0.96 -7.88
N ALA A 83 3.04 2.27 -7.67
CA ALA A 83 2.25 3.30 -8.33
C ALA A 83 3.11 4.13 -9.28
N GLN A 84 2.49 4.67 -10.33
CA GLN A 84 3.06 5.78 -11.08
C GLN A 84 2.72 7.06 -10.33
N LEU A 85 3.73 7.87 -10.05
CA LEU A 85 3.59 9.22 -9.52
C LEU A 85 3.98 10.14 -10.69
N ASP A 86 3.14 11.11 -11.00
CA ASP A 86 3.29 12.03 -12.15
C ASP A 86 4.12 13.28 -11.78
#